data_AF-A0AAV2SWC2-F1
#
_entry.id   AF-A0AAV2SWC2-F1
#
_cell.length_a   1.000
_cell.length_b   1.000
_cell.length_c   1.000
_cell.angle_alpha   90.00
_cell.angle_beta   90.00
_cell.angle_gamma   90.00
#
_symmetry.space_group_name_H-M   'P 1'
#
loop_
_entity.id
_entity.type
_entity.pdbx_description
1 polymer ?
#
loop_
_entity_poly.entity_id
_entity_poly.type
_entity_poly.pdbx_seq_one_letter_code
_entity_poly.pdbx_strand_id
1 'polypeptide(L)'
;LKGVARKTLLSYQRCWSKFSCWYNTRASGYSGITVNDICEFLLFLFNSKTPTGGVYSGDALNTFRSAISFFLKLEIPNLGYDPNVTRIFSYFYRSRPSFPRYTVTWDVGRVLRFLAGWHPPASITMKKLTLKTVALVALTSSDRAQTLQALRVDRVSSTPQGLEFVVFDVLKTPRRVGLQGWCAVFRGMPRS
;
A
#
# COMPACT_ATOMS: atom_id res chain seq x y z
N LEU A 1 16.38 14.79 6.99
CA LEU A 1 15.45 14.37 5.91
C LEU A 1 15.79 13.03 5.23
N LYS A 2 16.97 12.41 5.46
CA LYS A 2 17.45 11.19 4.75
C LYS A 2 16.72 9.86 5.05
N GLY A 3 15.51 9.88 5.62
CA GLY A 3 14.79 8.66 6.04
C GLY A 3 13.45 8.40 5.34
N VAL A 4 12.95 9.32 4.50
CA VAL A 4 11.62 9.21 3.88
C VAL A 4 11.76 9.02 2.37
N ALA A 5 11.06 8.02 1.83
CA ALA A 5 11.04 7.77 0.40
C ALA A 5 10.54 9.01 -0.38
N ARG A 6 11.19 9.34 -1.50
CA ARG A 6 10.88 10.54 -2.32
C ARG A 6 9.39 10.63 -2.69
N LYS A 7 8.75 9.52 -3.06
CA LYS A 7 7.32 9.48 -3.38
C LYS A 7 6.44 9.90 -2.19
N THR A 8 6.77 9.45 -0.98
CA THR A 8 6.06 9.82 0.25
C THR A 8 6.25 11.30 0.55
N LEU A 9 7.47 11.81 0.41
CA LEU A 9 7.77 13.23 0.63
C LEU A 9 6.96 14.13 -0.31
N LEU A 10 6.91 13.82 -1.60
CA LEU A 10 6.11 14.58 -2.58
C LEU A 10 4.62 14.55 -2.24
N SER A 11 4.11 13.40 -1.77
CA SER A 11 2.72 13.29 -1.30
C SER A 11 2.46 14.20 -0.10
N TYR A 12 3.39 14.22 0.86
CA TYR A 12 3.27 15.07 2.05
C TYR A 12 3.35 16.54 1.70
N GLN A 13 4.25 16.92 0.79
CA GLN A 13 4.35 18.29 0.30
C GLN A 13 3.04 18.78 -0.31
N ARG A 14 2.36 17.96 -1.11
CA ARG A 14 1.02 18.30 -1.65
C ARG A 14 -0.02 18.50 -0.55
N CYS A 15 -0.01 17.64 0.47
CA CYS A 15 -0.93 17.76 1.60
C CYS A 15 -0.68 19.06 2.37
N TRP A 16 0.60 19.37 2.60
CA TRP A 16 1.05 20.60 3.25
C TRP A 16 0.64 21.84 2.47
N SER A 17 0.92 21.91 1.17
CA SER A 17 0.53 23.05 0.33
C SER A 17 -0.97 23.33 0.41
N LYS A 18 -1.82 22.28 0.44
CA LYS A 18 -3.27 22.45 0.59
C LYS A 18 -3.66 22.96 1.98
N PHE A 19 -3.03 22.44 3.04
CA PHE A 19 -3.23 22.92 4.40
C PHE A 19 -2.81 24.39 4.56
N SER A 20 -1.58 24.74 4.14
CA SER A 20 -1.07 26.11 4.24
C SER A 20 -1.92 27.10 3.45
N CYS A 21 -2.39 26.73 2.25
CA CYS A 21 -3.31 27.57 1.48
C CYS A 21 -4.62 27.81 2.24
N TRP A 22 -5.22 26.75 2.79
CA TRP A 22 -6.45 26.86 3.59
C TRP A 22 -6.24 27.69 4.87
N TYR A 23 -5.13 27.48 5.57
CA TYR A 23 -4.82 28.21 6.80
C TYR A 23 -4.60 29.70 6.53
N ASN A 24 -3.80 30.04 5.50
CA ASN A 24 -3.50 31.42 5.13
C ASN A 24 -4.75 32.20 4.68
N THR A 25 -5.77 31.54 4.14
CA THR A 25 -7.04 32.21 3.80
C THR A 25 -7.91 32.57 5.00
N ARG A 26 -7.66 31.96 6.17
CA ARG A 26 -8.47 32.10 7.38
C ARG A 26 -7.76 32.80 8.53
N ALA A 27 -6.44 32.73 8.58
CA ALA A 27 -5.67 33.32 9.65
C ALA A 27 -5.59 34.85 9.47
N SER A 28 -6.26 35.59 10.35
CA SER A 28 -6.24 37.07 10.39
C SER A 28 -4.99 37.65 11.08
N GLY A 29 -3.90 36.88 11.20
CA GLY A 29 -2.67 37.30 11.88
C GLY A 29 -1.62 36.19 12.00
N TYR A 30 -0.49 36.52 12.64
CA TYR A 30 0.61 35.59 12.92
C TYR A 30 0.36 34.74 14.18
N SER A 31 -0.78 34.04 14.25
CA SER A 31 -0.99 33.04 15.29
C SER A 31 -0.29 31.73 14.88
N GLY A 32 0.40 31.10 15.83
CA GLY A 32 0.97 29.77 15.63
C GLY A 32 -0.12 28.74 15.33
N ILE A 33 0.23 27.69 14.59
CA ILE A 33 -0.73 26.63 14.24
C ILE A 33 -1.07 25.84 15.49
N THR A 34 -2.36 25.69 15.77
CA THR A 34 -2.85 24.90 16.90
C THR A 34 -3.43 23.56 16.45
N VAL A 35 -3.63 22.64 17.41
CA VAL A 35 -4.33 21.38 17.16
C VAL A 35 -5.77 21.62 16.68
N ASN A 36 -6.42 22.68 17.16
CA ASN A 36 -7.78 23.00 16.75
C ASN A 36 -7.83 23.38 15.26
N ASP A 37 -6.89 24.19 14.78
CA ASP A 37 -6.81 24.57 13.36
C ASP A 37 -6.67 23.34 12.45
N ILE A 38 -5.89 22.34 12.90
CA ILE A 38 -5.73 21.08 12.19
C ILE A 38 -7.04 20.28 12.19
N CYS A 39 -7.74 20.22 13.33
CA CYS A 39 -9.02 19.54 13.42
C CYS A 39 -10.07 20.20 12.52
N GLU A 40 -10.15 21.53 12.52
CA GLU A 40 -11.04 22.30 11.64
C GLU A 40 -10.71 22.07 10.16
N PHE A 41 -9.43 22.06 9.79
CA PHE A 41 -9.01 21.73 8.44
C PHE A 41 -9.44 20.32 8.02
N LEU A 42 -9.26 19.34 8.90
CA LEU A 42 -9.66 17.96 8.64
C LEU A 42 -11.18 17.82 8.50
N LEU A 43 -11.98 18.54 9.31
CA LEU A 43 -13.44 18.62 9.15
C LEU A 43 -13.82 19.27 7.83
N PHE A 44 -13.16 20.37 7.46
CA PHE A 44 -13.35 21.03 6.18
C PHE A 44 -13.08 20.07 5.02
N LEU A 45 -11.98 19.31 5.07
CA LEU A 45 -11.69 18.29 4.07
C LEU A 45 -12.75 17.19 4.06
N PHE A 46 -13.19 16.71 5.21
CA PHE A 46 -14.23 15.69 5.29
C PHE A 46 -15.55 16.15 4.64
N ASN A 47 -15.92 17.42 4.80
CA ASN A 47 -17.15 17.98 4.25
C ASN A 47 -17.01 18.48 2.80
N SER A 48 -15.78 18.71 2.32
CA SER A 48 -15.52 19.16 0.95
C SER A 48 -15.40 18.00 -0.04
N LYS A 49 -15.49 18.34 -1.33
CA LYS A 49 -15.26 17.39 -2.43
C LYS A 49 -13.80 17.42 -2.89
N THR A 50 -13.32 16.27 -3.35
CA THR A 50 -12.03 16.17 -4.04
C THR A 50 -12.07 16.93 -5.36
N PRO A 51 -10.91 17.27 -5.97
CA PRO A 51 -10.88 17.90 -7.30
C PRO A 51 -11.58 17.09 -8.39
N THR A 52 -11.73 15.78 -8.17
CA THR A 52 -12.43 14.85 -9.06
C THR A 52 -13.93 14.72 -8.75
N GLY A 53 -14.47 15.52 -7.83
CA GLY A 53 -15.89 15.52 -7.45
C GLY A 53 -16.29 14.44 -6.43
N GLY A 54 -15.35 13.60 -5.99
CA GLY A 54 -15.56 12.58 -4.95
C GLY A 54 -15.49 13.15 -3.53
N VAL A 55 -15.58 12.27 -2.53
CA VAL A 55 -15.39 12.65 -1.12
C VAL A 55 -14.04 12.15 -0.60
N TYR A 56 -13.48 12.85 0.39
CA TYR A 56 -12.29 12.39 1.09
C TYR A 56 -12.61 11.16 1.96
N SER A 57 -11.83 10.08 1.80
CA SER A 57 -11.89 8.89 2.65
C SER A 57 -11.12 9.08 3.96
N GLY A 58 -11.40 8.25 4.97
CA GLY A 58 -10.65 8.26 6.23
C GLY A 58 -9.14 8.07 6.04
N ASP A 59 -8.73 7.21 5.10
CA ASP A 59 -7.31 6.99 4.78
C ASP A 59 -6.65 8.19 4.10
N ALA A 60 -7.40 8.90 3.24
CA ALA A 60 -6.93 10.14 2.64
C ALA A 60 -6.70 11.20 3.74
N LEU A 61 -7.65 11.37 4.66
CA LEU A 61 -7.52 12.28 5.80
C LEU A 61 -6.36 11.88 6.71
N ASN A 62 -6.14 10.58 6.92
CA ASN A 62 -5.01 10.08 7.71
C ASN A 62 -3.66 10.41 7.05
N THR A 63 -3.62 10.46 5.72
CA THR A 63 -2.45 10.92 4.97
C THR A 63 -2.19 12.41 5.21
N PHE A 64 -3.23 13.25 5.22
CA PHE A 64 -3.10 14.67 5.60
C PHE A 64 -2.60 14.83 7.03
N ARG A 65 -3.20 14.13 8.01
CA ARG A 65 -2.74 14.14 9.41
C ARG A 65 -1.26 13.77 9.52
N SER A 66 -0.84 12.72 8.84
CA SER A 66 0.54 12.22 8.87
C SER A 66 1.52 13.20 8.22
N ALA A 67 1.12 13.86 7.13
CA ALA A 67 1.90 14.90 6.49
C ALA A 67 2.05 16.15 7.39
N ILE A 68 0.95 16.62 7.99
CA ILE A 68 0.96 17.76 8.91
C ILE A 68 1.81 17.45 10.14
N SER A 69 1.66 16.27 10.74
CA SER A 69 2.50 15.82 11.85
C SER A 69 3.99 15.74 11.50
N PHE A 70 4.33 15.50 10.23
CA PHE A 70 5.72 15.47 9.77
C PHE A 70 6.33 16.88 9.69
N PHE A 71 5.59 17.85 9.14
CA PHE A 71 6.08 19.23 9.01
C PHE A 71 6.03 20.00 10.34
N LEU A 72 4.99 19.79 11.15
CA LEU A 72 4.79 20.45 12.45
C LEU A 72 5.35 19.67 13.62
N LYS A 73 6.27 18.73 13.39
CA LYS A 73 6.79 17.84 14.43
C LYS A 73 7.40 18.60 15.63
N LEU A 74 7.98 19.77 15.38
CA LEU A 74 8.62 20.61 16.41
C LEU A 74 7.61 21.50 17.16
N GLU A 75 6.57 21.99 16.47
CA GLU A 75 5.55 22.88 17.05
C GLU A 75 4.48 22.11 17.81
N ILE A 76 4.04 20.98 17.24
CA ILE A 76 2.99 20.13 17.81
C ILE A 76 3.53 18.68 17.88
N PRO A 77 4.30 18.37 18.95
CA PRO A 77 4.74 17.00 19.15
C PRO A 77 3.54 16.09 19.35
N ASN A 78 3.60 14.88 18.80
CA ASN A 78 2.59 13.84 19.00
C ASN A 78 1.16 14.21 18.59
N LEU A 79 0.98 15.04 17.56
CA LEU A 79 -0.34 15.35 16.96
C LEU A 79 -1.23 14.11 16.78
N GLY A 80 -0.63 12.97 16.44
CA GLY A 80 -1.37 11.75 16.23
C GLY A 80 -1.98 11.08 17.46
N TYR A 81 -1.50 11.42 18.66
CA TYR A 81 -2.00 10.91 19.95
C TYR A 81 -2.90 11.92 20.67
N ASP A 82 -3.05 13.12 20.12
CA ASP A 82 -3.94 14.12 20.70
C ASP A 82 -5.39 13.58 20.77
N PRO A 83 -6.11 13.78 21.88
CA PRO A 83 -7.46 13.24 22.07
C PRO A 83 -8.48 13.82 21.08
N ASN A 84 -8.35 15.09 20.69
CA ASN A 84 -9.25 15.71 19.71
C ASN A 84 -9.05 15.09 18.33
N VAL A 85 -7.78 14.89 17.94
CA VAL A 85 -7.41 14.23 16.68
C VAL A 85 -7.85 12.75 16.68
N THR A 86 -7.72 12.05 17.80
CA THR A 86 -8.14 10.64 17.87
C THR A 86 -9.67 10.51 17.80
N ARG A 87 -10.40 11.42 18.47
CA ARG A 87 -11.86 11.46 18.48
C ARG A 87 -12.43 11.77 17.09
N ILE A 88 -11.87 12.76 16.39
CA ILE A 88 -12.34 13.11 15.05
C ILE A 88 -12.08 11.99 14.03
N PHE A 89 -10.94 11.30 14.11
CA PHE A 89 -10.68 10.15 13.25
C PHE A 89 -11.61 8.98 13.54
N SER A 90 -11.94 8.75 14.81
CA SER A 90 -12.97 7.77 15.20
C SER A 90 -14.32 8.12 14.57
N TYR A 91 -14.69 9.41 14.54
CA TYR A 91 -15.88 9.88 13.85
C TYR A 91 -15.79 9.65 12.33
N PHE A 92 -14.66 9.96 11.68
CA PHE A 92 -14.48 9.75 10.25
C PHE A 92 -14.64 8.29 9.84
N TYR A 93 -14.01 7.37 10.56
CA TYR A 93 -14.08 5.94 10.25
C TYR A 93 -15.46 5.34 10.52
N ARG A 94 -16.19 5.84 11.52
CA ARG A 94 -17.59 5.43 11.76
C ARG A 94 -18.54 5.99 10.70
N SER A 95 -18.34 7.24 10.28
CA SER A 95 -19.22 7.91 9.33
C SER A 95 -18.99 7.45 7.88
N ARG A 96 -17.75 7.12 7.53
CA ARG A 96 -17.34 6.65 6.19
C ARG A 96 -16.39 5.45 6.33
N PRO A 97 -16.90 4.25 6.66
CA PRO A 97 -16.06 3.07 6.78
C PRO A 97 -15.34 2.79 5.45
N SER A 98 -14.05 2.46 5.50
CA SER A 98 -13.34 1.96 4.32
C SER A 98 -13.62 0.47 4.20
N PHE A 99 -14.16 0.07 3.05
CA PHE A 99 -14.33 -1.34 2.74
C PHE A 99 -13.06 -1.87 2.05
N PRO A 100 -12.72 -3.15 2.24
CA PRO A 100 -11.70 -3.79 1.43
C PRO A 100 -11.99 -3.56 -0.05
N ARG A 101 -10.95 -3.27 -0.84
CA ARG A 101 -11.09 -3.02 -2.29
C ARG A 101 -11.78 -4.19 -3.01
N TYR A 102 -11.67 -5.40 -2.46
CA TYR A 102 -12.26 -6.61 -3.00
C TYR A 102 -13.26 -7.16 -1.99
N THR A 103 -14.55 -7.06 -2.33
CA THR A 103 -15.66 -7.71 -1.61
C THR A 103 -15.79 -9.18 -1.97
N VAL A 104 -15.31 -9.56 -3.15
CA VAL A 104 -15.31 -10.94 -3.65
C VAL A 104 -13.89 -11.28 -4.08
N THR A 105 -13.36 -12.38 -3.57
CA THR A 105 -12.13 -13.00 -4.09
C THR A 105 -12.48 -13.86 -5.30
N TRP A 106 -11.62 -13.85 -6.30
CA TRP A 106 -11.82 -14.63 -7.53
C TRP A 106 -11.63 -16.14 -7.24
N ASP A 107 -12.34 -17.00 -7.97
CA ASP A 107 -12.26 -18.47 -7.80
C ASP A 107 -10.95 -19.03 -8.39
N VAL A 108 -10.07 -19.49 -7.50
CA VAL A 108 -8.79 -20.14 -7.83
C VAL A 108 -8.97 -21.29 -8.81
N GLY A 109 -10.01 -22.11 -8.61
CA GLY A 109 -10.30 -23.26 -9.47
C GLY A 109 -10.64 -22.85 -10.90
N ARG A 110 -11.32 -21.72 -11.11
CA ARG A 110 -11.66 -21.23 -12.45
C ARG A 110 -10.41 -20.87 -13.25
N VAL A 111 -9.44 -20.21 -12.63
CA VAL A 111 -8.17 -19.86 -13.30
C VAL A 111 -7.33 -21.11 -13.54
N LEU A 112 -7.26 -22.03 -12.59
CA LEU A 112 -6.52 -23.29 -12.78
C LEU A 112 -7.10 -24.12 -13.95
N ARG A 113 -8.43 -24.24 -14.06
CA ARG A 113 -9.09 -24.92 -15.19
C ARG A 113 -8.80 -24.23 -16.52
N PHE A 114 -8.82 -22.89 -16.55
CA PHE A 114 -8.48 -22.12 -17.75
C PHE A 114 -7.02 -22.36 -18.20
N LEU A 115 -6.08 -22.35 -17.26
CA LEU A 115 -4.66 -22.62 -17.54
C LEU A 115 -4.41 -24.10 -17.93
N ALA A 116 -5.20 -25.03 -17.40
CA ALA A 116 -5.15 -26.45 -17.77
C ALA A 116 -5.53 -26.66 -19.25
N GLY A 117 -6.47 -25.87 -19.78
CA GLY A 117 -6.89 -25.91 -21.18
C GLY A 117 -5.82 -25.52 -22.21
N TRP A 118 -4.65 -25.01 -21.79
CA TRP A 118 -3.53 -24.68 -22.69
C TRP A 118 -2.62 -25.87 -23.01
N HIS A 119 -3.14 -27.09 -22.97
CA HIS A 119 -2.45 -28.31 -23.37
C HIS A 119 -2.69 -28.58 -24.87
N PRO A 120 -1.74 -29.13 -25.66
CA PRO A 120 -0.39 -29.61 -25.31
C PRO A 120 0.69 -28.51 -25.21
N PRO A 121 1.76 -28.71 -24.42
CA PRO A 121 2.88 -27.77 -24.31
C PRO A 121 3.62 -27.55 -25.64
N ALA A 122 3.64 -28.54 -26.53
CA ALA A 122 4.37 -28.45 -27.80
C ALA A 122 3.79 -27.43 -28.78
N SER A 123 2.50 -27.11 -28.67
CA SER A 123 1.81 -26.13 -29.54
C SER A 123 1.64 -24.77 -28.88
N ILE A 124 2.22 -24.55 -27.69
CA ILE A 124 2.01 -23.31 -26.94
C ILE A 124 3.04 -22.24 -27.33
N THR A 125 2.56 -21.02 -27.58
CA THR A 125 3.47 -19.88 -27.81
C THR A 125 4.23 -19.54 -26.53
N MET A 126 5.49 -19.10 -26.64
CA MET A 126 6.31 -18.64 -25.51
C MET A 126 5.57 -17.65 -24.60
N LYS A 127 4.81 -16.71 -25.19
CA LYS A 127 3.96 -15.76 -24.44
C LYS A 127 2.94 -16.44 -23.52
N LYS A 128 2.26 -17.47 -24.01
CA LYS A 128 1.25 -18.23 -23.24
C LYS A 128 1.94 -19.08 -22.16
N LEU A 129 3.12 -19.65 -22.46
CA LEU A 129 3.91 -20.36 -21.47
C LEU A 129 4.33 -19.43 -20.32
N THR A 130 4.88 -18.25 -20.63
CA THR A 130 5.25 -17.25 -19.61
C THR A 130 4.05 -16.80 -18.79
N LEU A 131 2.90 -16.57 -19.42
CA LEU A 131 1.70 -16.18 -18.69
C LEU A 131 1.21 -17.30 -17.75
N LYS A 132 1.30 -18.57 -18.18
CA LYS A 132 0.93 -19.73 -17.37
C LYS A 132 1.86 -19.89 -16.18
N THR A 133 3.17 -19.78 -16.38
CA THR A 133 4.15 -19.91 -15.29
C THR A 133 4.01 -18.77 -14.29
N VAL A 134 3.97 -17.51 -14.75
CA VAL A 134 3.81 -16.34 -13.87
C VAL A 134 2.48 -16.39 -13.11
N ALA A 135 1.39 -16.81 -13.77
CA ALA A 135 0.11 -16.99 -13.09
C ALA A 135 0.22 -18.05 -12.00
N LEU A 136 0.71 -19.26 -12.29
CA LEU A 136 0.86 -20.31 -11.29
C LEU A 136 1.74 -19.89 -10.11
N VAL A 137 2.88 -19.24 -10.39
CA VAL A 137 3.78 -18.67 -9.37
C VAL A 137 3.05 -17.63 -8.52
N ALA A 138 2.27 -16.73 -9.12
CA ALA A 138 1.47 -15.75 -8.40
C ALA A 138 0.43 -16.42 -7.49
N LEU A 139 -0.19 -17.52 -7.94
CA LEU A 139 -1.19 -18.26 -7.18
C LEU A 139 -0.60 -18.99 -5.98
N THR A 140 0.57 -19.62 -6.16
CA THR A 140 1.20 -20.40 -5.09
C THR A 140 1.92 -19.52 -4.07
N SER A 141 2.53 -18.41 -4.49
CA SER A 141 3.23 -17.48 -3.59
C SER A 141 2.30 -16.51 -2.86
N SER A 142 1.12 -16.25 -3.45
CA SER A 142 0.19 -15.19 -3.04
C SER A 142 0.92 -13.84 -2.82
N ASP A 143 1.93 -13.57 -3.65
CA ASP A 143 2.81 -12.41 -3.53
C ASP A 143 2.34 -11.20 -4.35
N ARG A 144 2.85 -10.01 -4.01
CA ARG A 144 2.59 -8.79 -4.79
C ARG A 144 3.34 -8.86 -6.12
N ALA A 145 2.81 -8.18 -7.14
CA ALA A 145 3.48 -8.07 -8.45
C ALA A 145 4.93 -7.57 -8.36
N GLN A 146 5.24 -6.67 -7.42
CA GLN A 146 6.62 -6.21 -7.20
C GLN A 146 7.55 -7.35 -6.74
N THR A 147 7.06 -8.28 -5.91
CA THR A 147 7.83 -9.45 -5.49
C THR A 147 8.05 -10.40 -6.66
N LEU A 148 7.01 -10.64 -7.47
CA LEU A 148 7.11 -11.50 -8.65
C LEU A 148 8.11 -10.95 -9.68
N GLN A 149 8.17 -9.63 -9.85
CA GLN A 149 9.14 -8.97 -10.71
C GLN A 149 10.59 -9.13 -10.21
N ALA A 150 10.79 -9.27 -8.91
CA ALA A 150 12.11 -9.43 -8.30
C ALA A 150 12.61 -10.89 -8.31
N LEU A 151 11.79 -11.85 -8.75
CA LEU A 151 12.21 -13.24 -8.89
C LEU A 151 13.27 -13.37 -9.99
N ARG A 152 14.37 -14.06 -9.68
CA ARG A 152 15.45 -14.34 -10.62
C ARG A 152 15.68 -15.84 -10.73
N VAL A 153 15.79 -16.32 -11.97
CA VAL A 153 16.04 -17.75 -12.27
C VAL A 153 17.41 -18.19 -11.76
N ASP A 154 18.41 -17.31 -11.80
CA ASP A 154 19.78 -17.59 -11.32
C ASP A 154 19.87 -17.79 -9.79
N ARG A 155 18.78 -17.50 -9.07
CA ARG A 155 18.72 -17.51 -7.59
C ARG A 155 17.71 -18.53 -7.08
N VAL A 156 17.59 -19.63 -7.81
CA VAL A 156 16.70 -20.74 -7.50
C VAL A 156 17.45 -21.91 -6.87
N SER A 157 16.97 -22.42 -5.74
CA SER A 157 17.46 -23.66 -5.13
C SER A 157 16.38 -24.73 -5.18
N SER A 158 16.72 -25.90 -5.72
CA SER A 158 15.83 -27.06 -5.69
C SER A 158 15.99 -27.78 -4.36
N THR A 159 14.88 -27.93 -3.62
CA THR A 159 14.83 -28.71 -2.39
C THR A 159 13.95 -29.96 -2.59
N PRO A 160 14.06 -30.99 -1.74
CA PRO A 160 13.20 -32.18 -1.85
C PRO A 160 11.70 -31.87 -1.73
N GLN A 161 11.36 -30.72 -1.16
CA GLN A 161 9.99 -30.26 -0.96
C GLN A 161 9.52 -29.28 -2.03
N GLY A 162 10.38 -28.87 -2.98
CA GLY A 162 10.01 -27.94 -4.04
C GLY A 162 11.14 -27.03 -4.53
N LEU A 163 10.77 -25.82 -4.93
CA LEU A 163 11.63 -24.81 -5.54
C LEU A 163 11.68 -23.58 -4.65
N GLU A 164 12.86 -23.11 -4.28
CA GLU A 164 13.03 -21.95 -3.40
C GLU A 164 13.64 -20.79 -4.19
N PHE A 165 13.03 -19.62 -4.10
CA PHE A 165 13.56 -18.39 -4.67
C PHE A 165 13.92 -17.42 -3.56
N VAL A 166 15.17 -16.95 -3.58
CA VAL A 166 15.61 -15.94 -2.62
C VAL A 166 15.58 -14.56 -3.27
N VAL A 167 14.75 -13.67 -2.71
CA VAL A 167 14.60 -12.27 -3.13
C VAL A 167 15.47 -11.39 -2.24
N PHE A 168 16.53 -10.84 -2.82
CA PHE A 168 17.44 -9.90 -2.14
C PHE A 168 17.12 -8.42 -2.45
N ASP A 169 16.25 -8.17 -3.43
CA ASP A 169 15.91 -6.80 -3.83
C ASP A 169 15.10 -6.09 -2.74
N VAL A 170 15.36 -4.79 -2.55
CA VAL A 170 14.62 -3.96 -1.59
C VAL A 170 13.21 -3.70 -2.12
N LEU A 171 12.25 -4.48 -1.63
CA LEU A 171 10.84 -4.30 -1.93
C LEU A 171 10.26 -3.10 -1.16
N LYS A 172 9.24 -2.43 -1.73
CA LYS A 172 8.57 -1.30 -1.06
C LYS A 172 7.84 -1.75 0.21
N THR A 173 7.36 -2.98 0.20
CA THR A 173 6.70 -3.65 1.33
C THR A 173 7.32 -5.03 1.48
N PRO A 174 8.51 -5.13 2.11
CA PRO A 174 8.99 -6.44 2.52
C PRO A 174 8.01 -6.93 3.60
N ARG A 175 7.61 -8.21 3.59
CA ARG A 175 7.09 -8.75 4.85
C ARG A 175 8.30 -8.84 5.82
N ARG A 176 8.13 -9.11 7.10
CA ARG A 176 9.29 -9.30 8.00
C ARG A 176 9.42 -10.79 8.31
N VAL A 177 10.48 -11.41 7.79
CA VAL A 177 11.02 -12.68 8.27
C VAL A 177 12.43 -12.33 8.70
N GLY A 178 12.84 -12.74 9.90
CA GLY A 178 14.03 -12.20 10.59
C GLY A 178 15.30 -12.19 9.74
N LEU A 179 16.00 -11.04 9.80
CA LEU A 179 17.40 -10.71 9.45
C LEU A 179 18.18 -11.40 8.31
N GLN A 180 17.59 -12.28 7.51
CA GLN A 180 18.17 -12.82 6.29
C GLN A 180 17.12 -12.71 5.18
N GLY A 181 17.58 -12.62 3.93
CA GLY A 181 16.75 -12.31 2.76
C GLY A 181 15.43 -13.10 2.66
N TRP A 182 14.50 -12.57 1.87
CA TRP A 182 13.19 -13.16 1.68
C TRP A 182 13.29 -14.46 0.89
N CYS A 183 12.92 -15.60 1.48
CA CYS A 183 12.80 -16.87 0.76
C CYS A 183 11.32 -17.13 0.41
N ALA A 184 10.98 -17.05 -0.88
CA ALA A 184 9.72 -17.55 -1.41
C ALA A 184 9.90 -19.05 -1.69
N VAL A 185 9.37 -19.89 -0.80
CA VAL A 185 9.40 -21.35 -0.95
C VAL A 185 8.18 -21.80 -1.74
N PHE A 186 8.39 -22.29 -2.96
CA PHE A 186 7.37 -22.93 -3.78
C PHE A 186 7.42 -24.42 -3.53
N ARG A 187 6.59 -24.89 -2.59
CA ARG A 187 6.50 -26.32 -2.32
C ARG A 187 5.87 -27.03 -3.51
N GLY A 188 6.61 -27.93 -4.12
CA GLY A 188 6.08 -28.85 -5.12
C GLY A 188 5.49 -30.05 -4.39
N MET A 189 4.37 -30.58 -4.89
CA MET A 189 3.92 -31.91 -4.46
C MET A 189 5.04 -32.92 -4.81
N PRO A 190 5.44 -33.82 -3.90
CA PRO A 190 6.40 -34.86 -4.24
C PRO A 190 5.82 -35.67 -5.40
N ARG A 191 6.65 -35.90 -6.43
CA ARG A 191 6.30 -36.81 -7.52
C ARG A 191 6.16 -38.20 -6.91
N SER A 192 4.93 -38.71 -6.84
CA SER A 192 4.61 -40.12 -6.61
C SER A 192 4.97 -40.95 -7.83
#